data_AF-A0A927NGI5-F1
#
_entry.id   AF-A0A927NGI5-F1
#
_cell.length_a   1.000
_cell.length_b   1.000
_cell.length_c   1.000
_cell.angle_alpha   90.00
_cell.angle_beta   90.00
_cell.angle_gamma   90.00
#
_symmetry.space_group_name_H-M   'P 1'
#
loop_
_entity.id
_entity.type
_entity.pdbx_description
1 polymer ?
#
loop_
_entity_poly.entity_id
_entity_poly.type
_entity_poly.pdbx_seq_one_letter_code
_entity_poly.pdbx_strand_id
1 'polypeptide(L)' 'MKELDVVKITQDYENIPSGTEGTIVCEYDGKAFEVEFFDTNGDTLDVVTTPAELLELVEEYQG' A
#
# COMPACT_ATOMS: atom_id res chain seq x y z
N MET A 1 1.97 -9.02 5.39
CA MET A 1 2.24 -7.59 5.22
C MET A 1 3.55 -7.26 5.89
N LYS A 2 4.58 -7.18 5.06
CA LYS A 2 5.96 -6.78 5.34
C LYS A 2 6.43 -5.90 4.17
N GLU A 3 7.61 -5.31 4.31
CA GLU A 3 8.26 -4.60 3.20
C GLU A 3 8.28 -5.46 1.92
N LEU A 4 7.99 -4.82 0.79
CA LEU A 4 7.87 -5.37 -0.56
C LEU A 4 6.61 -6.20 -0.85
N ASP A 5 5.73 -6.45 0.13
CA ASP A 5 4.41 -7.02 -0.18
C ASP A 5 3.58 -6.03 -1.03
N VAL A 6 2.84 -6.56 -2.00
CA VAL A 6 1.86 -5.79 -2.78
C VAL A 6 0.55 -5.77 -2.02
N VAL A 7 -0.02 -4.57 -1.87
CA VAL A 7 -1.27 -4.32 -1.17
C VAL A 7 -2.22 -3.52 -2.03
N LYS A 8 -3.50 -3.52 -1.67
CA LYS A 8 -4.54 -2.72 -2.28
C LYS A 8 -5.29 -1.96 -1.19
N ILE A 9 -5.52 -0.66 -1.40
CA ILE A 9 -6.32 0.11 -0.46
C ILE A 9 -7.81 -0.20 -0.64
N THR A 10 -8.53 -0.35 0.46
CA THR A 10 -9.92 -0.83 0.45
C THR A 10 -10.96 0.30 0.47
N GLN A 11 -10.55 1.53 0.79
CA GLN A 11 -11.38 2.72 0.79
C GLN A 11 -10.56 3.94 0.34
N ASP A 12 -11.24 5.00 -0.09
CA ASP A 12 -10.57 6.26 -0.40
C ASP A 12 -9.85 6.77 0.85
N TYR A 13 -8.56 7.11 0.70
CA TYR A 13 -7.73 7.62 1.78
C TYR A 13 -6.80 8.69 1.23
N GLU A 14 -6.88 9.89 1.80
CA GLU A 14 -6.19 11.08 1.27
C GLU A 14 -6.49 11.31 -0.22
N ASN A 15 -5.47 11.26 -1.08
CA ASN A 15 -5.54 11.37 -2.54
C ASN A 15 -5.56 10.01 -3.27
N ILE A 16 -5.60 8.89 -2.54
CA ILE A 16 -5.53 7.55 -3.09
C ILE A 16 -6.95 6.95 -3.18
N PRO A 17 -7.47 6.66 -4.39
CA PRO A 17 -8.77 6.03 -4.55
C PRO A 17 -8.80 4.59 -4.05
N SER A 18 -9.95 4.14 -3.55
CA SER A 18 -10.21 2.73 -3.25
C SER A 18 -9.88 1.83 -4.45
N GLY A 19 -9.24 0.70 -4.17
CA GLY A 19 -8.82 -0.28 -5.17
C GLY A 19 -7.46 0.00 -5.79
N THR A 20 -6.79 1.10 -5.45
CA THR A 20 -5.43 1.40 -5.91
C THR A 20 -4.43 0.43 -5.29
N GLU A 21 -3.58 -0.17 -6.11
CA GLU A 21 -2.49 -1.04 -5.68
C GLU A 21 -1.25 -0.22 -5.30
N GLY A 22 -0.50 -0.76 -4.34
CA GLY A 22 0.74 -0.18 -3.87
C GLY A 22 1.67 -1.24 -3.31
N THR A 23 2.91 -0.85 -3.05
CA THR A 23 3.93 -1.70 -2.43
C THR A 23 4.28 -1.13 -1.06
N ILE A 24 4.35 -2.00 -0.04
CA ILE A 24 4.84 -1.58 1.28
C ILE A 24 6.33 -1.26 1.17
N VAL A 25 6.71 -0.02 1.44
CA VAL A 25 8.11 0.43 1.43
C VAL A 25 8.70 0.56 2.84
N CYS A 26 7.87 0.59 3.88
CA CYS A 26 8.32 0.56 5.26
C CYS A 26 7.25 -0.01 6.21
N GLU A 27 7.66 -0.84 7.17
CA GLU A 27 6.82 -1.33 8.27
C GLU A 27 7.19 -0.59 9.57
N TYR A 28 6.20 -0.02 10.26
CA TYR A 28 6.46 0.72 11.51
C TYR A 28 6.27 -0.14 12.76
N ASP A 29 5.02 -0.39 13.16
CA ASP A 29 4.65 -1.12 14.38
C ASP A 29 3.56 -2.19 14.12
N GLY A 30 3.39 -2.58 12.86
CA GLY A 30 2.31 -3.43 12.38
C GLY A 30 0.91 -2.80 12.36
N LYS A 31 0.70 -1.57 12.87
CA LYS A 31 -0.60 -0.87 12.79
C LYS A 31 -0.72 0.04 11.57
N ALA A 32 0.41 0.48 11.03
CA ALA A 32 0.48 1.27 9.81
C ALA A 32 1.73 0.91 9.03
N PHE A 33 1.65 1.13 7.72
CA PHE A 33 2.71 0.87 6.76
C PHE A 33 2.89 2.10 5.89
N GLU A 34 4.13 2.40 5.51
CA GLU A 34 4.36 3.35 4.42
C GLU A 34 4.19 2.59 3.10
N VAL A 35 3.29 3.07 2.25
CA VAL A 35 2.92 2.42 0.99
C VAL A 35 3.15 3.39 -0.15
N GLU A 36 3.92 2.98 -1.15
CA GLU A 36 4.00 3.66 -2.44
C GLU A 36 2.85 3.15 -3.33
N PHE A 37 1.90 4.02 -3.67
CA PHE A 37 0.77 3.69 -4.53
C PHE A 37 1.04 4.08 -5.98
N PHE A 38 0.52 3.29 -6.92
CA PHE A 38 0.78 3.47 -8.35
C PHE A 38 -0.52 3.66 -9.14
N ASP A 39 -0.42 4.39 -10.24
CA ASP A 39 -1.49 4.45 -11.23
C ASP A 39 -1.45 3.22 -12.17
N THR A 40 -2.40 3.14 -13.10
CA THR A 40 -2.49 2.03 -14.05
C THR A 40 -1.33 1.97 -15.07
N ASN A 41 -0.53 3.02 -15.18
CA ASN A 41 0.67 3.05 -16.02
C ASN A 41 1.91 2.60 -15.24
N GLY A 42 1.79 2.37 -13.93
CA GLY A 42 2.89 2.07 -13.03
C GLY A 42 3.64 3.30 -12.54
N ASP A 43 3.11 4.50 -12.75
CA ASP A 43 3.68 5.73 -12.23
C ASP A 43 3.27 5.91 -10.76
N THR A 44 4.20 6.36 -9.92
CA THR A 44 3.93 6.65 -8.51
C THR A 44 2.90 7.79 -8.39
N LEU A 45 1.81 7.52 -7.67
CA LEU A 45 0.83 8.52 -7.28
C LEU A 45 1.32 9.28 -6.05
N ASP A 46 1.65 8.55 -4.99
CA ASP A 46 2.15 9.10 -3.73
C ASP A 46 2.73 8.01 -2.82
N VAL A 47 3.43 8.43 -1.76
CA VAL A 47 3.92 7.56 -0.68
C VAL A 47 3.24 7.97 0.62
N VAL A 48 2.38 7.11 1.16
CA VAL A 48 1.47 7.47 2.27
C VAL A 48 1.60 6.48 3.42
N THR A 49 1.67 7.01 4.65
CA THR A 49 1.51 6.20 5.86
C THR A 49 0.04 5.76 5.97
N THR A 50 -0.21 4.48 5.73
CA THR A 50 -1.55 3.92 5.62
C THR A 50 -1.84 2.95 6.78
N PRO A 51 -2.96 3.10 7.51
CA PRO A 51 -3.36 2.14 8.53
C PRO A 51 -3.55 0.73 7.96
N ALA A 52 -3.10 -0.27 8.69
CA ALA A 52 -3.16 -1.68 8.29
C ALA A 52 -4.58 -2.15 7.96
N GLU A 53 -5.59 -1.63 8.68
CA GLU A 53 -7.01 -1.94 8.47
C GLU A 53 -7.55 -1.48 7.11
N LEU A 54 -6.85 -0.59 6.41
CA LEU A 54 -7.24 -0.12 5.08
C LEU A 54 -6.60 -0.92 3.96
N LEU A 55 -5.64 -1.81 4.27
CA LEU A 55 -4.86 -2.55 3.30
C LEU A 55 -5.32 -4.00 3.20
N GLU A 56 -5.50 -4.45 1.98
CA GLU A 56 -5.66 -5.86 1.63
C GLU A 56 -4.37 -6.35 0.98
N LEU A 57 -3.83 -7.48 1.45
CA LEU A 57 -2.67 -8.13 0.84
C LEU A 57 -3.05 -8.73 -0.52
N VAL A 58 -2.30 -8.38 -1.57
CA VAL A 58 -2.49 -8.87 -2.94
C VAL A 58 -1.45 -9.94 -3.27
N GLU A 59 -0.18 -9.65 -3.00
CA GLU A 59 0.93 -10.56 -3.29
C GLU A 59 2.00 -10.47 -2.19
N GLU A 60 2.46 -11.63 -1.72
CA GLU A 60 3.55 -11.71 -0.74
C GLU A 60 4.90 -11.74 -1.45
N TYR A 61 5.83 -10.89 -0.98
CA TYR A 61 7.20 -10.95 -1.45
C TYR A 61 7.91 -12.21 -0.93
N GLN A 62 8.52 -12.99 -1.83
CA GLN A 62 9.11 -14.30 -1.53
C GLN A 62 10.62 -14.28 -1.26
N GLY A 63 11.23 -13.10 -1.16
CA GLY A 63 12.67 -12.96 -0.86
C GLY A 63 13.04 -13.08 0.60
#